data_AF-A0A5P1RA43-F1
#
_entry.id   AF-A0A5P1RA43-F1
#
_cell.length_a   1.000
_cell.length_b   1.000
_cell.length_c   1.000
_cell.angle_alpha   90.00
_cell.angle_beta   90.00
_cell.angle_gamma   90.00
#
_symmetry.space_group_name_H-M   'P 1'
#
loop_
_entity.id
_entity.type
_entity.pdbx_description
1 polymer ?
#
loop_
_entity_poly.entity_id
_entity_poly.type
_entity_poly.pdbx_seq_one_letter_code
_entity_poly.pdbx_strand_id
1 'polypeptide(L)'
;MEILWLDELYKSKYRNIGSKALLQSILSSKGTKVPVGFYLGGDLVSDLIYRQNKKHIIKKLEKVFNELIQLSTEKTFIVRSCSNDEDVEGHLYPGIFKSISNIVTFDDLLDGINECYKSAFDEVVYDYKDAIGSDNKDIQMSILIQEQIKGEIIGQSKIELFEGGDRIYCEAVKYSNFEMLNQSSPEYGLVAEYHNDSYSTPTYKGSSNLKSITDSIQSDLDNIREACKFPVLIEWISKNDIVYIVQVRSFPASAAPEIDRYNSLTKNLPRFGYLGLKSSAMQYFKSSGWFDPELALFSPDLSLDDIEKKMADFPSNERGITVRFSYKGNLGLPRKFCKSKQEAIGFIKRLWNGKWSCIVHTYMTITNSFELWIDDNDYILEHLPGLWESDSKSPPDCIHDFNDELSISLSKSSRDIIDESVGGIRSKISIPPIRRETADSWVKQIAPYLVKIRSDFKESLPLNFHFVEDEDGKWNFLNIRIAGEIENFSGGVYSLFSINTYDDFKKWNRKDNLLIRMTPDRGDEINLSKIKKYVPVGTLLFVEFGVLSHPAMVLRELGYKVKRFISSDF
;
A
#
# COMPACT_ATOMS: atom_id res chain seq x y z
N MET A 1 17.34 8.77 29.83
CA MET A 1 15.93 9.21 29.72
C MET A 1 15.97 10.63 29.21
N GLU A 2 15.96 10.81 27.89
CA GLU A 2 16.57 12.00 27.30
C GLU A 2 15.68 12.66 26.25
N ILE A 3 15.58 13.98 26.44
CA ILE A 3 15.35 14.95 25.37
C ILE A 3 16.69 15.03 24.65
N LEU A 4 16.71 14.76 23.35
CA LEU A 4 17.93 14.75 22.55
C LEU A 4 17.82 15.77 21.43
N TRP A 5 18.86 16.55 21.19
CA TRP A 5 18.91 17.40 20.01
C TRP A 5 18.98 16.54 18.75
N LEU A 6 18.32 17.02 17.69
CA LEU A 6 18.17 16.25 16.46
C LEU A 6 19.52 15.93 15.82
N ASP A 7 20.51 16.82 15.88
CA ASP A 7 21.87 16.61 15.38
C ASP A 7 22.72 15.66 16.24
N GLU A 8 22.26 15.30 17.44
CA GLU A 8 22.94 14.35 18.33
C GLU A 8 22.26 12.99 18.38
N LEU A 9 21.00 12.91 17.95
CA LEU A 9 20.14 11.74 18.08
C LEU A 9 20.71 10.47 17.43
N TYR A 10 21.40 10.58 16.28
CA TYR A 10 22.01 9.45 15.57
C TYR A 10 23.12 8.75 16.37
N LYS A 11 23.74 9.45 17.33
CA LYS A 11 24.76 8.88 18.23
C LYS A 11 24.14 8.07 19.37
N SER A 12 22.83 8.22 19.57
CA SER A 12 22.16 7.62 20.71
C SER A 12 22.03 6.10 20.55
N LYS A 13 22.11 5.38 21.67
CA LYS A 13 21.88 3.93 21.72
C LYS A 13 20.41 3.57 21.89
N TYR A 14 19.50 4.55 21.72
CA TYR A 14 18.08 4.35 21.95
C TYR A 14 17.52 3.38 20.92
N ARG A 15 16.86 2.33 21.43
CA ARG A 15 16.00 1.48 20.62
C ARG A 15 14.68 2.25 20.43
N ASN A 16 14.08 2.17 19.24
CA ASN A 16 12.76 2.77 18.91
C ASN A 16 12.72 4.31 18.76
N ILE A 17 13.67 4.89 18.00
CA ILE A 17 13.71 6.35 17.74
C ILE A 17 12.63 6.81 16.73
N GLY A 18 12.06 5.88 15.96
CA GLY A 18 11.20 6.19 14.82
C GLY A 18 12.01 6.65 13.61
N SER A 19 11.62 6.20 12.41
CA SER A 19 12.38 6.42 11.17
C SER A 19 12.54 7.90 10.82
N LYS A 20 11.47 8.70 11.03
CA LYS A 20 11.47 10.14 10.71
C LYS A 20 12.57 10.94 11.41
N ALA A 21 12.68 10.76 12.73
CA ALA A 21 13.65 11.51 13.54
C ALA A 21 15.08 11.00 13.31
N LEU A 22 15.25 9.68 13.17
CA LEU A 22 16.55 9.08 12.95
C LEU A 22 17.17 9.50 11.60
N LEU A 23 16.41 9.41 10.50
CA LEU A 23 16.92 9.77 9.17
C LEU A 23 17.28 11.25 9.08
N GLN A 24 16.44 12.13 9.65
CA GLN A 24 16.73 13.56 9.71
C GLN A 24 17.95 13.87 10.58
N SER A 25 18.15 13.13 11.67
CA SER A 25 19.37 13.24 12.49
C SER A 25 20.63 12.89 11.72
N ILE A 26 20.60 11.77 10.98
CA ILE A 26 21.74 11.32 10.17
C ILE A 26 22.06 12.36 9.09
N LEU A 27 21.05 12.87 8.37
CA LEU A 27 21.24 13.89 7.35
C LEU A 27 21.80 15.20 7.92
N SER A 28 21.24 15.68 9.03
CA SER A 28 21.76 16.86 9.74
C SER A 28 23.24 16.69 10.09
N SER A 29 23.63 15.51 10.58
CA SER A 29 25.03 15.21 10.94
C SER A 29 26.01 15.22 9.75
N LYS A 30 25.49 15.07 8.53
CA LYS A 30 26.25 15.07 7.27
C LYS A 30 26.27 16.44 6.58
N GLY A 31 25.68 17.46 7.21
CA GLY A 31 25.68 18.84 6.70
C GLY A 31 24.50 19.18 5.79
N THR A 32 23.60 18.22 5.52
CA THR A 32 22.32 18.48 4.85
C THR A 32 21.48 19.42 5.70
N LYS A 33 20.83 20.39 5.05
CA LYS A 33 20.01 21.39 5.74
C LYS A 33 18.72 20.76 6.25
N VAL A 34 18.65 20.53 7.55
CA VAL A 34 17.47 20.04 8.26
C VAL A 34 17.05 21.10 9.30
N PRO A 35 15.75 21.37 9.49
CA PRO A 35 15.30 22.30 10.52
C PRO A 35 15.77 21.88 11.92
N VAL A 36 16.22 22.87 12.70
CA VAL A 36 16.67 22.63 14.08
C VAL A 36 15.51 22.10 14.92
N GLY A 37 15.82 21.19 15.84
CA GLY A 37 14.79 20.53 16.63
C GLY A 37 15.34 19.57 17.67
N PHE A 38 14.45 19.03 18.48
CA PHE A 38 14.76 18.02 19.48
C PHE A 38 13.71 16.90 19.49
N TYR A 39 14.12 15.76 20.02
CA TYR A 39 13.38 14.52 20.09
C TYR A 39 13.02 14.17 21.53
N LEU A 40 11.79 13.71 21.74
CA LEU A 40 11.27 13.15 22.98
C LEU A 40 11.04 11.65 22.80
N GLY A 41 11.80 10.83 23.52
CA GLY A 41 11.58 9.38 23.51
C GLY A 41 10.24 8.99 24.11
N GLY A 42 9.60 7.96 23.57
CA GLY A 42 8.22 7.59 23.94
C GLY A 42 7.98 7.25 25.41
N ASP A 43 8.99 6.78 26.16
CA ASP A 43 8.88 6.62 27.62
C ASP A 43 8.69 7.98 28.32
N LEU A 44 9.42 9.00 27.87
CA LEU A 44 9.33 10.35 28.41
C LEU A 44 7.98 10.99 28.05
N VAL A 45 7.48 10.75 26.83
CA VAL A 45 6.17 11.22 26.39
C VAL A 45 5.08 10.55 27.25
N SER A 46 5.15 9.24 27.44
CA SER A 46 4.21 8.50 28.29
C SER A 46 4.24 9.00 29.74
N ASP A 47 5.43 9.28 30.28
CA ASP A 47 5.60 9.86 31.60
C ASP A 47 5.00 11.28 31.71
N LEU A 48 5.16 12.10 30.66
CA LEU A 48 4.58 13.45 30.59
C LEU A 48 3.05 13.42 30.60
N ILE A 49 2.44 12.40 29.99
CA ILE A 49 0.99 12.24 29.90
C ILE A 49 0.41 11.63 31.18
N TYR A 50 0.97 10.52 31.67
CA TYR A 50 0.33 9.71 32.71
C TYR A 50 0.89 9.86 34.13
N ARG A 51 2.12 10.36 34.35
CA ARG A 51 2.65 10.48 35.72
C ARG A 51 2.03 11.62 36.49
N GLN A 52 1.63 11.34 37.74
CA GLN A 52 1.08 12.35 38.66
C GLN A 52 2.10 13.45 39.04
N ASN A 53 3.41 13.14 39.09
CA ASN A 53 4.45 14.11 39.45
C ASN A 53 5.43 14.38 38.29
N LYS A 54 4.99 15.18 37.32
CA LYS A 54 5.73 15.51 36.10
C LYS A 54 6.47 16.87 36.13
N LYS A 55 6.49 17.56 37.28
CA LYS A 55 7.04 18.93 37.39
C LYS A 55 8.49 19.05 36.92
N HIS A 56 9.34 18.06 37.25
CA HIS A 56 10.74 18.10 36.83
C HIS A 56 10.90 17.91 35.30
N ILE A 57 10.01 17.12 34.67
CA ILE A 57 10.04 16.84 33.23
C ILE A 57 9.64 18.10 32.49
N ILE A 58 8.52 18.72 32.90
CA ILE A 58 8.01 19.97 32.34
C ILE A 58 9.08 21.06 32.42
N LYS A 59 9.72 21.26 33.58
CA LYS A 59 10.78 22.26 33.73
C LYS A 59 11.99 22.01 32.83
N LYS A 60 12.36 20.74 32.62
CA LYS A 60 13.45 20.38 31.69
C LYS A 60 13.04 20.65 30.24
N LEU A 61 11.81 20.28 29.87
CA LEU A 61 11.27 20.52 28.53
C LEU A 61 11.15 22.01 28.21
N GLU A 62 10.67 22.81 29.16
CA GLU A 62 10.57 24.27 29.03
C GLU A 62 11.94 24.91 28.79
N LYS A 63 12.97 24.44 29.50
CA LYS A 63 14.34 24.89 29.27
C LYS A 63 14.81 24.59 27.85
N VAL A 64 14.64 23.35 27.38
CA VAL A 64 15.05 22.95 26.01
C VAL A 64 14.23 23.69 24.95
N PHE A 65 12.94 23.89 25.18
CA PHE A 65 12.09 24.65 24.26
C PHE A 65 12.53 26.13 24.16
N ASN A 66 12.89 26.75 25.29
CA ASN A 66 13.45 28.10 25.28
C ASN A 66 14.81 28.16 24.55
N GLU A 67 15.65 27.14 24.68
CA GLU A 67 16.89 27.01 23.90
C GLU A 67 16.59 26.88 22.40
N LEU A 68 15.61 26.06 22.00
CA LEU A 68 15.16 25.92 20.61
C LEU A 68 14.62 27.26 20.07
N ILE A 69 13.86 28.02 20.87
CA ILE A 69 13.42 29.37 20.53
C ILE A 69 14.61 30.26 20.21
N GLN A 70 15.71 30.22 20.97
CA GLN A 70 16.88 31.05 20.67
C GLN A 70 17.57 30.63 19.37
N LEU A 71 17.64 29.33 19.08
CA LEU A 71 18.29 28.79 17.88
C LEU A 71 17.47 28.98 16.60
N SER A 72 16.15 29.01 16.69
CA SER A 72 15.25 29.14 15.55
C SER A 72 15.23 30.56 14.96
N THR A 73 15.15 30.63 13.65
CA THR A 73 14.92 31.85 12.87
C THR A 73 13.43 32.23 12.79
N GLU A 74 12.53 31.26 12.63
CA GLU A 74 11.10 31.51 12.42
C GLU A 74 10.30 31.73 13.71
N LYS A 75 10.83 31.25 14.85
CA LYS A 75 10.14 31.25 16.16
C LYS A 75 8.76 30.56 16.12
N THR A 76 8.51 29.74 15.12
CA THR A 76 7.34 28.88 14.99
C THR A 76 7.77 27.44 14.82
N PHE A 77 7.11 26.52 15.51
CA PHE A 77 7.51 25.10 15.57
C PHE A 77 6.38 24.18 15.11
N ILE A 78 6.76 22.95 14.80
CA ILE A 78 5.87 21.85 14.50
C ILE A 78 6.15 20.69 15.47
N VAL A 79 5.09 20.13 16.06
CA VAL A 79 5.14 18.86 16.80
C VAL A 79 4.76 17.74 15.85
N ARG A 80 5.62 16.75 15.71
CA ARG A 80 5.45 15.62 14.80
C ARG A 80 5.45 14.32 15.59
N SER A 81 4.44 13.50 15.31
CA SER A 81 4.46 12.09 15.69
C SER A 81 5.65 11.36 15.05
N CYS A 82 6.29 10.52 15.85
CA CYS A 82 7.39 9.65 15.46
C CYS A 82 7.17 8.30 16.14
N SER A 83 6.37 7.42 15.55
CA SER A 83 6.21 6.07 16.06
C SER A 83 7.30 5.12 15.54
N ASN A 84 7.58 4.07 16.31
CA ASN A 84 8.35 2.91 15.87
C ASN A 84 7.71 2.14 14.70
N ASP A 85 6.40 2.29 14.49
CA ASP A 85 5.63 1.60 13.45
C ASP A 85 5.26 2.54 12.28
N GLU A 86 5.74 3.78 12.31
CA GLU A 86 5.49 4.80 11.30
C GLU A 86 6.66 4.89 10.31
N ASP A 87 6.34 4.97 9.01
CA ASP A 87 7.31 5.06 7.91
C ASP A 87 8.36 3.94 7.90
N VAL A 88 7.95 2.73 8.33
CA VAL A 88 8.75 1.51 8.22
C VAL A 88 8.60 0.92 6.81
N GLU A 89 9.65 0.26 6.32
CA GLU A 89 9.69 -0.33 4.98
C GLU A 89 8.55 -1.36 4.77
N GLY A 90 7.66 -1.10 3.81
CA GLY A 90 6.50 -1.97 3.49
C GLY A 90 5.16 -1.51 4.07
N HIS A 91 5.12 -0.35 4.72
CA HIS A 91 3.89 0.22 5.25
C HIS A 91 3.28 1.25 4.27
N LEU A 92 2.00 1.08 3.92
CA LEU A 92 1.34 1.75 2.78
C LEU A 92 0.50 3.00 3.15
N TYR A 93 0.45 3.39 4.42
CA TYR A 93 -0.47 4.43 4.89
C TYR A 93 0.27 5.67 5.41
N PRO A 94 0.65 6.60 4.52
CA PRO A 94 1.22 7.88 4.94
C PRO A 94 0.16 8.74 5.64
N GLY A 95 0.55 9.40 6.74
CA GLY A 95 -0.25 10.46 7.37
C GLY A 95 -1.38 10.01 8.29
N ILE A 96 -1.32 8.79 8.83
CA ILE A 96 -2.29 8.31 9.83
C ILE A 96 -2.09 9.00 11.19
N PHE A 97 -0.84 9.34 11.52
CA PHE A 97 -0.51 10.04 12.75
C PHE A 97 -0.50 11.56 12.52
N LYS A 98 -0.90 12.31 13.54
CA LYS A 98 -1.06 13.77 13.44
C LYS A 98 0.27 14.50 13.59
N SER A 99 0.37 15.65 12.94
CA SER A 99 1.40 16.66 13.19
C SER A 99 0.71 18.00 13.46
N ILE A 100 1.15 18.71 14.50
CA ILE A 100 0.55 19.97 14.94
C ILE A 100 1.52 21.12 14.62
N SER A 101 1.13 21.96 13.67
CA SER A 101 1.90 23.14 13.23
C SER A 101 1.54 24.40 14.01
N ASN A 102 2.33 25.45 13.83
CA ASN A 102 2.13 26.80 14.36
C ASN A 102 2.21 26.86 15.90
N ILE A 103 3.12 26.09 16.47
CA ILE A 103 3.46 26.14 17.89
C ILE A 103 4.31 27.37 18.14
N VAL A 104 3.85 28.26 19.02
CA VAL A 104 4.55 29.52 19.32
C VAL A 104 4.92 29.60 20.81
N THR A 105 4.07 29.03 21.67
CA THR A 105 4.24 29.06 23.12
C THR A 105 4.58 27.68 23.70
N PHE A 106 5.03 27.67 24.96
CA PHE A 106 5.29 26.42 25.67
C PHE A 106 3.99 25.65 25.99
N ASP A 107 2.89 26.36 26.21
CA ASP A 107 1.58 25.73 26.39
C ASP A 107 1.11 25.08 25.08
N ASP A 108 1.28 25.76 23.94
CA ASP A 108 1.00 25.18 22.61
C ASP A 108 1.79 23.87 22.40
N LEU A 109 3.06 23.86 22.84
CA LEU A 109 3.91 22.68 22.73
C LEU A 109 3.34 21.51 23.55
N LEU A 110 2.90 21.76 24.79
CA LEU A 110 2.33 20.72 25.64
C LEU A 110 1.04 20.16 25.04
N ASP A 111 0.19 21.03 24.48
CA ASP A 111 -1.04 20.64 23.80
C ASP A 111 -0.73 19.84 22.53
N GLY A 112 0.22 20.30 21.72
CA GLY A 112 0.65 19.61 20.50
C GLY A 112 1.24 18.22 20.77
N ILE A 113 2.02 18.06 21.84
CA ILE A 113 2.52 16.75 22.29
C ILE A 113 1.36 15.84 22.67
N ASN A 114 0.40 16.34 23.43
CA ASN A 114 -0.77 15.58 23.88
C ASN A 114 -1.64 15.14 22.71
N GLU A 115 -1.88 16.00 21.72
CA GLU A 115 -2.64 15.66 20.53
C GLU A 115 -1.94 14.63 19.65
N CYS A 116 -0.64 14.79 19.40
CA CYS A 116 0.14 13.79 18.67
C CYS A 116 0.12 12.43 19.39
N TYR A 117 0.26 12.44 20.72
CA TYR A 117 0.19 11.22 21.53
C TYR A 117 -1.18 10.53 21.42
N LYS A 118 -2.27 11.29 21.58
CA LYS A 118 -3.63 10.76 21.44
C LYS A 118 -3.90 10.19 20.05
N SER A 119 -3.32 10.79 19.00
CA SER A 119 -3.50 10.30 17.64
C SER A 119 -3.01 8.87 17.43
N ALA A 120 -2.06 8.41 18.25
CA ALA A 120 -1.59 7.02 18.24
C ALA A 120 -2.67 6.00 18.62
N PHE A 121 -3.76 6.47 19.24
CA PHE A 121 -4.89 5.67 19.70
C PHE A 121 -6.19 6.06 18.97
N ASP A 122 -6.11 6.80 17.87
CA ASP A 122 -7.28 7.05 17.02
C ASP A 122 -7.73 5.72 16.37
N GLU A 123 -9.04 5.52 16.18
CA GLU A 123 -9.64 4.27 15.65
C GLU A 123 -9.00 3.85 14.31
N VAL A 124 -8.68 4.83 13.46
CA VAL A 124 -7.99 4.60 12.18
C VAL A 124 -6.59 3.98 12.34
N VAL A 125 -5.89 4.25 13.45
CA VAL A 125 -4.57 3.68 13.75
C VAL A 125 -4.72 2.24 14.24
N TYR A 126 -5.78 1.94 15.01
CA TYR A 126 -6.12 0.57 15.38
C TYR A 126 -6.55 -0.26 14.18
N ASP A 127 -7.46 0.25 13.35
CA ASP A 127 -7.87 -0.41 12.10
C ASP A 127 -6.68 -0.67 11.19
N TYR A 128 -5.76 0.29 11.10
CA TYR A 128 -4.52 0.11 10.36
C TYR A 128 -3.66 -0.99 10.97
N LYS A 129 -3.47 -1.01 12.29
CA LYS A 129 -2.66 -2.01 13.00
C LYS A 129 -3.22 -3.42 12.92
N ASP A 130 -4.53 -3.54 13.05
CA ASP A 130 -5.26 -4.77 12.80
C ASP A 130 -5.07 -5.20 11.33
N ALA A 131 -5.12 -4.26 10.37
CA ALA A 131 -4.86 -4.54 8.96
C ALA A 131 -3.39 -4.89 8.63
N ILE A 132 -2.42 -4.47 9.46
CA ILE A 132 -1.00 -4.85 9.35
C ILE A 132 -0.56 -5.93 10.33
N GLY A 133 -1.50 -6.58 11.03
CA GLY A 133 -1.20 -7.70 11.95
C GLY A 133 -0.19 -7.33 13.04
N SER A 134 -0.11 -6.05 13.41
CA SER A 134 0.77 -5.54 14.45
C SER A 134 0.08 -5.66 15.79
N ASP A 135 0.77 -6.20 16.80
CA ASP A 135 0.22 -6.26 18.16
C ASP A 135 -0.04 -4.83 18.69
N ASN A 136 -1.27 -4.55 19.11
CA ASN A 136 -1.71 -3.22 19.55
C ASN A 136 -1.07 -2.77 20.88
N LYS A 137 -0.26 -3.63 21.51
CA LYS A 137 0.28 -3.44 22.87
C LYS A 137 1.61 -2.68 22.94
N ASP A 138 2.28 -2.48 21.81
CA ASP A 138 3.68 -1.99 21.77
C ASP A 138 3.85 -0.62 21.08
N ILE A 139 2.78 0.20 20.97
CA ILE A 139 2.90 1.54 20.37
C ILE A 139 3.73 2.44 21.30
N GLN A 140 4.97 2.67 20.92
CA GLN A 140 5.80 3.68 21.54
C GLN A 140 5.76 4.94 20.69
N MET A 141 4.91 5.90 21.08
CA MET A 141 4.81 7.18 20.41
C MET A 141 5.89 8.12 20.93
N SER A 142 6.91 8.33 20.12
CA SER A 142 7.91 9.38 20.35
C SER A 142 7.51 10.65 19.59
N ILE A 143 8.10 11.78 19.96
CA ILE A 143 7.70 13.09 19.42
C ILE A 143 8.93 13.85 18.95
N LEU A 144 8.86 14.40 17.74
CA LEU A 144 9.86 15.29 17.17
C LEU A 144 9.32 16.72 17.16
N ILE A 145 10.09 17.64 17.73
CA ILE A 145 9.77 19.07 17.76
C ILE A 145 10.80 19.76 16.88
N GLN A 146 10.34 20.46 15.86
CA GLN A 146 11.21 21.12 14.89
C GLN A 146 10.76 22.53 14.60
N GLU A 147 11.71 23.39 14.21
CA GLU A 147 11.40 24.64 13.56
C GLU A 147 10.53 24.41 12.32
N GLN A 148 9.46 25.19 12.22
CA GLN A 148 8.57 25.16 11.07
C GLN A 148 9.01 26.22 10.06
N ILE A 149 9.69 25.77 9.01
CA ILE A 149 10.16 26.63 7.92
C ILE A 149 8.98 27.12 7.08
N LYS A 150 8.89 28.44 6.89
CA LYS A 150 7.96 29.08 5.95
C LYS A 150 8.69 29.33 4.61
N GLY A 151 8.53 28.40 3.68
CA GLY A 151 9.14 28.49 2.35
C GLY A 151 8.25 29.09 1.28
N GLU A 152 8.88 29.40 0.15
CA GLU A 152 8.25 29.93 -1.07
C GLU A 152 7.80 28.79 -1.99
N ILE A 153 8.58 27.71 -2.02
CA ILE A 153 8.32 26.52 -2.81
C ILE A 153 8.43 25.32 -1.89
N ILE A 154 7.47 24.41 -2.00
CA ILE A 154 7.41 23.18 -1.24
C ILE A 154 7.34 22.05 -2.25
N GLY A 155 8.01 20.94 -1.96
CA GLY A 155 7.95 19.80 -2.84
C GLY A 155 8.26 18.49 -2.18
N GLN A 156 8.10 17.46 -2.99
CA GLN A 156 8.48 16.09 -2.68
C GLN A 156 9.42 15.58 -3.78
N SER A 157 10.45 14.85 -3.38
CA SER A 157 11.30 14.15 -4.34
C SER A 157 11.38 12.68 -4.03
N LYS A 158 11.20 11.86 -5.05
CA LYS A 158 11.40 10.42 -5.02
C LYS A 158 12.79 10.13 -5.58
N ILE A 159 13.62 9.50 -4.76
CA ILE A 159 15.00 9.17 -5.10
C ILE A 159 15.11 7.65 -5.19
N GLU A 160 15.29 7.16 -6.40
CA GLU A 160 15.58 5.75 -6.69
C GLU A 160 17.07 5.55 -6.82
N LEU A 161 17.59 4.58 -6.06
CA LEU A 161 19.02 4.24 -6.02
C LEU A 161 19.25 2.95 -6.81
N PHE A 162 20.02 3.01 -7.90
CA PHE A 162 20.36 1.83 -8.72
C PHE A 162 21.87 1.66 -8.90
N GLU A 163 22.30 0.42 -9.12
CA GLU A 163 23.67 0.07 -9.50
C GLU A 163 23.89 0.48 -10.98
N GLY A 164 24.20 1.77 -11.22
CA GLY A 164 24.38 2.34 -12.56
C GLY A 164 23.84 3.76 -12.76
N GLY A 165 23.22 4.35 -11.73
CA GLY A 165 22.70 5.72 -11.77
C GLY A 165 21.51 5.90 -10.83
N ASP A 166 21.31 7.12 -10.33
CA ASP A 166 20.14 7.47 -9.52
C ASP A 166 19.07 8.12 -10.39
N ARG A 167 17.81 7.92 -10.03
CA ARG A 167 16.71 8.69 -10.62
C ARG A 167 16.06 9.55 -9.56
N ILE A 168 15.94 10.85 -9.85
CA ILE A 168 15.20 11.77 -9.01
C ILE A 168 13.97 12.23 -9.76
N TYR A 169 12.81 11.93 -9.19
CA TYR A 169 11.55 12.54 -9.57
C TYR A 169 11.24 13.64 -8.56
N CYS A 170 10.94 14.85 -9.02
CA CYS A 170 10.71 16.01 -8.17
C CYS A 170 9.38 16.66 -8.56
N GLU A 171 8.50 16.83 -7.59
CA GLU A 171 7.24 17.56 -7.74
C GLU A 171 7.24 18.73 -6.77
N ALA A 172 6.75 19.88 -7.23
CA ALA A 172 6.73 21.10 -6.42
C ALA A 172 5.48 21.93 -6.66
N VAL A 173 5.07 22.68 -5.64
CA VAL A 173 4.00 23.68 -5.69
C VAL A 173 4.46 24.97 -5.07
N LYS A 174 3.90 26.10 -5.53
CA LYS A 174 4.09 27.38 -4.87
C LYS A 174 3.10 27.47 -3.70
N TYR A 175 3.59 27.83 -2.51
CA TYR A 175 2.81 27.98 -1.26
C TYR A 175 2.36 26.66 -0.58
N SER A 176 1.53 26.76 0.49
CA SER A 176 1.66 26.01 1.77
C SER A 176 1.58 24.47 1.73
N ASN A 177 2.19 23.80 2.73
CA ASN A 177 2.26 22.32 2.88
C ASN A 177 0.89 21.62 2.77
N PHE A 178 -0.19 22.31 3.14
CA PHE A 178 -1.55 21.76 3.15
C PHE A 178 -2.19 21.72 1.74
N GLU A 179 -1.72 22.55 0.83
CA GLU A 179 -2.23 22.63 -0.54
C GLU A 179 -1.62 21.53 -1.42
N MET A 180 -0.35 21.15 -1.23
CA MET A 180 0.29 20.05 -1.97
C MET A 180 -0.41 18.69 -1.75
N LEU A 181 -0.82 18.40 -0.51
CA LEU A 181 -1.49 17.13 -0.17
C LEU A 181 -2.94 17.06 -0.68
N ASN A 182 -3.56 18.19 -1.01
CA ASN A 182 -4.97 18.30 -1.41
C ASN A 182 -5.17 18.66 -2.89
N GLN A 183 -4.15 19.13 -3.60
CA GLN A 183 -4.25 19.46 -5.02
C GLN A 183 -4.11 18.22 -5.90
N SER A 184 -4.99 18.11 -6.90
CA SER A 184 -5.07 16.97 -7.83
C SER A 184 -3.97 17.00 -8.91
N SER A 185 -3.15 18.05 -8.97
CA SER A 185 -2.05 18.18 -9.93
C SER A 185 -1.01 19.17 -9.39
N PRO A 186 0.29 18.82 -9.36
CA PRO A 186 1.34 19.76 -8.98
C PRO A 186 1.45 20.86 -10.03
N GLU A 187 1.69 22.10 -9.59
CA GLU A 187 1.94 23.26 -10.46
C GLU A 187 3.25 23.07 -11.26
N TYR A 188 4.19 22.31 -10.70
CA TYR A 188 5.49 22.02 -11.29
C TYR A 188 5.85 20.53 -11.16
N GLY A 189 6.30 19.92 -12.25
CA GLY A 189 6.80 18.54 -12.27
C GLY A 189 8.11 18.44 -13.05
N LEU A 190 9.07 17.70 -12.49
CA LEU A 190 10.39 17.46 -13.06
C LEU A 190 10.82 16.01 -12.87
N VAL A 191 11.37 15.43 -13.93
CA VAL A 191 12.08 14.15 -13.90
C VAL A 191 13.52 14.39 -14.31
N ALA A 192 14.47 13.98 -13.48
CA ALA A 192 15.89 14.00 -13.79
C ALA A 192 16.48 12.61 -13.57
N GLU A 193 17.09 12.05 -14.62
CA GLU A 193 17.84 10.81 -14.53
C GLU A 193 19.34 11.13 -14.47
N TYR A 194 20.03 10.51 -13.51
CA TYR A 194 21.46 10.69 -13.28
C TYR A 194 22.19 9.37 -13.55
N HIS A 195 22.99 9.35 -14.59
CA HIS A 195 23.81 8.18 -14.94
C HIS A 195 25.28 8.55 -14.89
N ASN A 196 26.05 8.01 -13.93
CA ASN A 196 27.51 8.12 -13.88
C ASN A 196 28.05 9.50 -14.32
N ASP A 197 27.70 10.55 -13.58
CA ASP A 197 28.09 11.95 -13.83
C ASP A 197 27.55 12.62 -15.10
N SER A 198 26.64 11.97 -15.82
CA SER A 198 25.95 12.51 -17.00
C SER A 198 24.46 12.78 -16.74
N TYR A 199 24.00 13.91 -17.28
CA TYR A 199 22.69 14.49 -17.06
C TYR A 199 21.78 14.29 -18.27
N SER A 200 20.59 13.73 -18.07
CA SER A 200 19.50 13.88 -19.04
C SER A 200 18.79 15.22 -18.79
N THR A 201 18.66 16.06 -19.82
CA THR A 201 17.94 17.34 -19.73
C THR A 201 16.54 17.14 -19.15
N PRO A 202 16.11 17.87 -18.10
CA PRO A 202 14.84 17.64 -17.46
C PRO A 202 13.76 18.17 -18.38
N THR A 203 12.64 17.46 -18.41
CA THR A 203 11.45 17.97 -19.09
C THR A 203 10.75 18.92 -18.14
N TYR A 204 10.96 20.23 -18.32
CA TYR A 204 10.35 21.24 -17.47
C TYR A 204 8.91 21.54 -17.90
N LYS A 205 7.98 21.48 -16.94
CA LYS A 205 6.78 22.32 -16.95
C LYS A 205 6.93 23.39 -15.87
N GLY A 206 7.28 24.62 -16.28
CA GLY A 206 7.34 25.79 -15.39
C GLY A 206 8.73 26.42 -15.19
N SER A 207 8.83 27.35 -14.22
CA SER A 207 9.84 28.43 -14.13
C SER A 207 11.30 28.01 -13.85
N SER A 208 12.22 28.96 -14.05
CA SER A 208 13.68 28.84 -13.83
C SER A 208 14.12 28.51 -12.39
N ASN A 209 13.26 28.72 -11.38
CA ASN A 209 13.61 28.53 -9.97
C ASN A 209 13.67 27.06 -9.53
N LEU A 210 13.17 26.13 -10.35
CA LEU A 210 13.22 24.70 -10.03
C LEU A 210 14.61 24.09 -10.23
N LYS A 211 15.43 24.69 -11.10
CA LYS A 211 16.78 24.20 -11.37
C LYS A 211 17.69 24.35 -10.15
N SER A 212 17.67 25.52 -9.48
CA SER A 212 18.47 25.72 -8.26
C SER A 212 18.08 24.76 -7.14
N ILE A 213 16.79 24.45 -7.03
CA ILE A 213 16.27 23.46 -6.07
C ILE A 213 16.79 22.06 -6.41
N THR A 214 16.72 21.63 -7.67
CA THR A 214 17.23 20.32 -8.08
C THR A 214 18.73 20.20 -7.87
N ASP A 215 19.48 21.26 -8.18
CA ASP A 215 20.93 21.31 -7.97
C ASP A 215 21.27 21.21 -6.47
N SER A 216 20.46 21.85 -5.59
CA SER A 216 20.60 21.73 -4.14
C SER A 216 20.30 20.31 -3.64
N ILE A 217 19.21 19.69 -4.08
CA ILE A 217 18.88 18.29 -3.72
C ILE A 217 19.96 17.34 -4.23
N GLN A 218 20.48 17.59 -5.42
CA GLN A 218 21.58 16.83 -6.00
C GLN A 218 22.84 16.92 -5.12
N SER A 219 23.17 18.12 -4.63
CA SER A 219 24.33 18.29 -3.74
C SER A 219 24.20 17.49 -2.43
N ASP A 220 22.96 17.18 -2.01
CA ASP A 220 22.67 16.35 -0.84
C ASP A 220 22.53 14.84 -1.17
N LEU A 221 22.58 14.42 -2.45
CA LEU A 221 22.35 13.02 -2.83
C LEU A 221 23.34 12.06 -2.19
N ASP A 222 24.62 12.40 -2.13
CA ASP A 222 25.61 11.51 -1.54
C ASP A 222 25.37 11.32 -0.04
N ASN A 223 24.95 12.40 0.64
CA ASN A 223 24.54 12.33 2.03
C ASN A 223 23.29 11.44 2.20
N ILE A 224 22.32 11.57 1.29
CA ILE A 224 21.08 10.78 1.29
C ILE A 224 21.37 9.30 1.01
N ARG A 225 22.21 8.99 0.01
CA ARG A 225 22.66 7.64 -0.34
C ARG A 225 23.32 6.95 0.83
N GLU A 226 24.27 7.63 1.47
CA GLU A 226 25.01 7.06 2.59
C GLU A 226 24.10 6.86 3.81
N ALA A 227 23.16 7.78 4.03
CA ALA A 227 22.21 7.71 5.14
C ALA A 227 21.14 6.63 4.95
N CYS A 228 20.58 6.52 3.74
CA CYS A 228 19.35 5.75 3.52
C CYS A 228 19.64 4.38 2.91
N LYS A 229 20.62 4.20 2.02
CA LYS A 229 20.94 2.89 1.37
C LYS A 229 19.74 2.15 0.72
N PHE A 230 18.58 2.78 0.64
CA PHE A 230 17.34 2.29 0.03
C PHE A 230 16.63 3.49 -0.63
N PRO A 231 15.67 3.25 -1.55
CA PRO A 231 14.92 4.33 -2.19
C PRO A 231 14.11 5.15 -1.17
N VAL A 232 14.18 6.47 -1.28
CA VAL A 232 13.53 7.40 -0.34
C VAL A 232 12.66 8.46 -1.00
N LEU A 233 11.56 8.78 -0.33
CA LEU A 233 10.78 9.98 -0.61
C LEU A 233 11.19 11.03 0.41
N ILE A 234 11.63 12.17 -0.08
CA ILE A 234 11.98 13.33 0.73
C ILE A 234 10.90 14.40 0.56
N GLU A 235 10.52 15.04 1.66
CA GLU A 235 9.75 16.28 1.63
C GLU A 235 10.70 17.43 1.94
N TRP A 236 10.61 18.51 1.17
CA TRP A 236 11.52 19.62 1.28
C TRP A 236 10.80 20.96 1.11
N ILE A 237 11.41 22.00 1.67
CA ILE A 237 10.93 23.37 1.64
C ILE A 237 12.08 24.27 1.18
N SER A 238 11.86 25.06 0.13
CA SER A 238 12.82 26.07 -0.33
C SER A 238 12.48 27.44 0.25
N LYS A 239 13.48 28.09 0.85
CA LYS A 239 13.40 29.46 1.38
C LYS A 239 14.69 30.20 1.05
N ASN A 240 14.60 31.34 0.38
CA ASN A 240 15.76 32.15 -0.03
C ASN A 240 16.82 31.30 -0.76
N ASP A 241 16.40 30.46 -1.72
CA ASP A 241 17.23 29.50 -2.46
C ASP A 241 17.92 28.41 -1.62
N ILE A 242 17.59 28.29 -0.33
CA ILE A 242 18.05 27.20 0.54
C ILE A 242 16.96 26.14 0.61
N VAL A 243 17.30 24.90 0.24
CA VAL A 243 16.42 23.74 0.39
C VAL A 243 16.62 23.11 1.76
N TYR A 244 15.56 23.05 2.55
CA TYR A 244 15.51 22.35 3.82
C TYR A 244 14.80 21.01 3.63
N ILE A 245 15.46 19.91 3.97
CA ILE A 245 14.82 18.59 4.04
C ILE A 245 14.04 18.51 5.34
N VAL A 246 12.72 18.41 5.22
CA VAL A 246 11.81 18.44 6.38
C VAL A 246 11.27 17.05 6.73
N GLN A 247 11.35 16.07 5.83
CA GLN A 247 11.00 14.68 6.12
C GLN A 247 11.70 13.74 5.14
N VAL A 248 12.04 12.54 5.59
CA VAL A 248 12.56 11.45 4.76
C VAL A 248 11.87 10.16 5.15
N ARG A 249 11.39 9.41 4.16
CA ARG A 249 10.76 8.10 4.36
C ARG A 249 11.21 7.11 3.28
N SER A 250 11.24 5.82 3.63
CA SER A 250 11.40 4.76 2.64
C SER A 250 10.20 4.72 1.69
N PHE A 251 10.41 4.34 0.44
CA PHE A 251 9.34 3.87 -0.44
C PHE A 251 9.76 2.55 -1.10
N PRO A 252 8.81 1.66 -1.42
CA PRO A 252 9.13 0.41 -2.08
C PRO A 252 9.70 0.66 -3.49
N ALA A 253 10.86 0.06 -3.78
CA ALA A 253 11.65 0.23 -5.00
C ALA A 253 10.91 -0.10 -6.33
N SER A 254 9.69 -0.64 -6.27
CA SER A 254 8.90 -1.04 -7.45
C SER A 254 8.01 0.07 -8.03
N ALA A 255 7.99 1.27 -7.45
CA ALA A 255 6.92 2.24 -7.74
C ALA A 255 7.11 3.15 -8.99
N ALA A 256 8.28 3.21 -9.66
CA ALA A 256 8.44 4.09 -10.84
C ALA A 256 7.70 3.61 -12.10
N PRO A 257 7.81 2.32 -12.49
CA PRO A 257 7.04 1.80 -13.61
C PRO A 257 5.53 1.84 -13.36
N GLU A 258 5.12 1.80 -12.07
CA GLU A 258 3.72 1.81 -11.70
C GLU A 258 3.03 3.15 -11.94
N ILE A 259 3.69 4.30 -11.73
CA ILE A 259 3.03 5.62 -11.88
C ILE A 259 2.60 5.85 -13.35
N ASP A 260 3.47 5.56 -14.31
CA ASP A 260 3.14 5.68 -15.73
C ASP A 260 2.07 4.68 -16.16
N ARG A 261 2.09 3.46 -15.61
CA ARG A 261 1.02 2.46 -15.83
C ARG A 261 -0.30 2.82 -15.15
N TYR A 262 -0.27 3.44 -13.97
CA TYR A 262 -1.46 3.97 -13.30
C TYR A 262 -2.04 5.14 -14.09
N ASN A 263 -1.20 5.99 -14.67
CA ASN A 263 -1.63 7.05 -15.58
C ASN A 263 -2.23 6.48 -16.86
N SER A 264 -1.66 5.42 -17.46
CA SER A 264 -2.25 4.79 -18.65
C SER A 264 -3.59 4.12 -18.36
N LEU A 265 -3.78 3.55 -17.16
CA LEU A 265 -5.07 3.00 -16.72
C LEU A 265 -6.19 4.04 -16.75
N THR A 266 -5.88 5.33 -16.50
CA THR A 266 -6.90 6.39 -16.50
C THR A 266 -7.60 6.56 -17.85
N LYS A 267 -6.99 6.15 -18.97
CA LYS A 267 -7.64 6.20 -20.29
C LYS A 267 -8.94 5.40 -20.33
N ASN A 268 -8.93 4.21 -19.73
CA ASN A 268 -10.09 3.31 -19.69
C ASN A 268 -10.83 3.34 -18.35
N LEU A 269 -10.17 3.86 -17.31
CA LEU A 269 -10.70 4.06 -15.96
C LEU A 269 -10.69 5.56 -15.61
N PRO A 270 -11.51 6.40 -16.28
CA PRO A 270 -11.39 7.86 -16.27
C PRO A 270 -11.59 8.52 -14.90
N ARG A 271 -12.17 7.79 -13.93
CA ARG A 271 -12.37 8.26 -12.56
C ARG A 271 -11.46 7.59 -11.54
N PHE A 272 -10.40 6.89 -11.98
CA PHE A 272 -9.47 6.19 -11.10
C PHE A 272 -8.91 7.06 -9.97
N GLY A 273 -8.36 8.24 -10.28
CA GLY A 273 -7.80 9.12 -9.26
C GLY A 273 -8.82 9.60 -8.21
N TYR A 274 -10.10 9.58 -8.55
CA TYR A 274 -11.19 10.08 -7.72
C TYR A 274 -11.96 8.98 -6.97
N LEU A 275 -12.28 7.87 -7.63
CA LEU A 275 -13.02 6.74 -7.04
C LEU A 275 -12.09 5.63 -6.50
N GLY A 276 -10.82 5.61 -6.90
CA GLY A 276 -9.93 4.46 -6.72
C GLY A 276 -10.17 3.36 -7.76
N LEU A 277 -9.28 2.36 -7.75
CA LEU A 277 -9.15 1.32 -8.78
C LEU A 277 -10.37 0.43 -8.83
N LYS A 278 -10.80 -0.10 -7.68
CA LYS A 278 -11.92 -1.04 -7.60
C LYS A 278 -13.21 -0.43 -8.12
N SER A 279 -13.56 0.78 -7.65
CA SER A 279 -14.79 1.46 -8.09
C SER A 279 -14.76 1.81 -9.57
N SER A 280 -13.62 2.26 -10.08
CA SER A 280 -13.47 2.60 -11.51
C SER A 280 -13.52 1.36 -12.39
N ALA A 281 -12.90 0.26 -11.95
CA ALA A 281 -12.98 -1.03 -12.61
C ALA A 281 -14.43 -1.55 -12.64
N MET A 282 -15.14 -1.50 -11.52
CA MET A 282 -16.56 -1.89 -11.45
C MET A 282 -17.43 -1.05 -12.38
N GLN A 283 -17.16 0.25 -12.49
CA GLN A 283 -17.84 1.12 -13.45
C GLN A 283 -17.61 0.63 -14.89
N TYR A 284 -16.34 0.38 -15.25
CA TYR A 284 -15.96 -0.12 -16.56
C TYR A 284 -16.59 -1.50 -16.87
N PHE A 285 -16.59 -2.42 -15.91
CA PHE A 285 -17.18 -3.74 -16.08
C PHE A 285 -18.69 -3.66 -16.29
N LYS A 286 -19.38 -2.83 -15.51
CA LYS A 286 -20.82 -2.62 -15.70
C LYS A 286 -21.12 -2.02 -17.07
N SER A 287 -20.38 -1.00 -17.51
CA SER A 287 -20.60 -0.39 -18.83
C SER A 287 -20.21 -1.31 -19.99
N SER A 288 -19.30 -2.25 -19.77
CA SER A 288 -18.86 -3.23 -20.77
C SER A 288 -19.70 -4.50 -20.81
N GLY A 289 -20.71 -4.63 -19.93
CA GLY A 289 -21.52 -5.84 -19.81
C GLY A 289 -20.77 -7.03 -19.19
N TRP A 290 -19.69 -6.77 -18.44
CA TRP A 290 -18.86 -7.77 -17.75
C TRP A 290 -19.23 -7.91 -16.27
N PHE A 291 -20.21 -7.15 -15.81
CA PHE A 291 -20.76 -7.26 -14.47
C PHE A 291 -22.28 -7.05 -14.55
N ASP A 292 -23.01 -8.13 -14.30
CA ASP A 292 -24.45 -8.17 -14.44
C ASP A 292 -25.25 -7.58 -13.28
N PRO A 293 -24.89 -7.86 -12.01
CA PRO A 293 -25.70 -7.43 -10.89
C PRO A 293 -25.93 -5.93 -10.86
N GLU A 294 -26.99 -5.55 -10.17
CA GLU A 294 -27.27 -4.16 -9.91
C GLU A 294 -26.12 -3.55 -9.12
N LEU A 295 -25.68 -2.36 -9.53
CA LEU A 295 -24.47 -1.72 -9.05
C LEU A 295 -24.76 -0.24 -8.74
N ALA A 296 -24.45 0.18 -7.53
CA ALA A 296 -24.39 1.57 -7.12
C ALA A 296 -22.96 1.91 -6.70
N LEU A 297 -22.44 3.02 -7.23
CA LEU A 297 -21.16 3.58 -6.87
C LEU A 297 -21.39 4.92 -6.18
N PHE A 298 -20.96 5.05 -4.93
CA PHE A 298 -21.03 6.29 -4.17
C PHE A 298 -19.67 6.94 -4.15
N SER A 299 -19.59 8.14 -4.72
CA SER A 299 -18.37 8.95 -4.74
C SER A 299 -18.04 9.54 -3.36
N PRO A 300 -16.76 9.84 -3.08
CA PRO A 300 -16.36 10.34 -1.76
C PRO A 300 -17.03 11.65 -1.33
N ASP A 301 -17.47 12.47 -2.30
CA ASP A 301 -18.15 13.75 -2.05
C ASP A 301 -19.63 13.63 -1.68
N LEU A 302 -20.21 12.43 -1.77
CA LEU A 302 -21.63 12.23 -1.49
C LEU A 302 -21.92 12.35 0.01
N SER A 303 -22.98 13.08 0.36
CA SER A 303 -23.44 13.14 1.75
C SER A 303 -24.04 11.80 2.19
N LEU A 304 -24.01 11.51 3.49
CA LEU A 304 -24.65 10.31 4.03
C LEU A 304 -26.16 10.28 3.72
N ASP A 305 -26.83 11.43 3.78
CA ASP A 305 -28.25 11.55 3.45
C ASP A 305 -28.53 11.20 1.98
N ASP A 306 -27.66 11.63 1.05
CA ASP A 306 -27.78 11.26 -0.36
C ASP A 306 -27.53 9.78 -0.59
N ILE A 307 -26.56 9.19 0.12
CA ILE A 307 -26.30 7.75 0.08
C ILE A 307 -27.53 6.98 0.57
N GLU A 308 -28.12 7.38 1.69
CA GLU A 308 -29.33 6.76 2.24
C GLU A 308 -30.50 6.82 1.26
N LYS A 309 -30.72 7.99 0.66
CA LYS A 309 -31.77 8.18 -0.35
C LYS A 309 -31.56 7.27 -1.54
N LYS A 310 -30.33 7.21 -2.09
CA LYS A 310 -30.01 6.31 -3.20
C LYS A 310 -30.14 4.83 -2.81
N MET A 311 -29.76 4.47 -1.59
CA MET A 311 -29.90 3.10 -1.07
C MET A 311 -31.36 2.70 -0.85
N ALA A 312 -32.25 3.64 -0.55
CA ALA A 312 -33.68 3.37 -0.45
C ALA A 312 -34.23 2.84 -1.79
N ASP A 313 -33.81 3.47 -2.89
CA ASP A 313 -34.23 3.11 -4.26
C ASP A 313 -33.42 1.95 -4.85
N PHE A 314 -32.24 1.63 -4.30
CA PHE A 314 -31.39 0.55 -4.80
C PHE A 314 -32.11 -0.81 -4.73
N PRO A 315 -32.10 -1.63 -5.79
CA PRO A 315 -32.73 -2.95 -5.76
C PRO A 315 -32.03 -3.87 -4.75
N SER A 316 -32.81 -4.62 -3.98
CA SER A 316 -32.31 -5.68 -3.11
C SER A 316 -32.99 -6.98 -3.49
N ASN A 317 -32.20 -8.05 -3.68
CA ASN A 317 -32.75 -9.39 -3.78
C ASN A 317 -32.87 -10.03 -2.39
N GLU A 318 -33.59 -11.15 -2.30
CA GLU A 318 -33.75 -11.90 -1.05
C GLU A 318 -32.42 -12.41 -0.46
N ARG A 319 -31.36 -12.45 -1.29
CA ARG A 319 -30.02 -12.91 -0.90
C ARG A 319 -29.16 -11.81 -0.26
N GLY A 320 -29.53 -10.54 -0.42
CA GLY A 320 -28.89 -9.40 0.23
C GLY A 320 -28.04 -8.53 -0.69
N ILE A 321 -27.11 -7.80 -0.07
CA ILE A 321 -26.31 -6.73 -0.68
C ILE A 321 -24.85 -6.91 -0.27
N THR A 322 -23.94 -6.72 -1.21
CA THR A 322 -22.51 -6.64 -0.91
C THR A 322 -22.07 -5.18 -0.89
N VAL A 323 -21.37 -4.78 0.17
CA VAL A 323 -20.77 -3.45 0.31
C VAL A 323 -19.25 -3.60 0.35
N ARG A 324 -18.53 -2.81 -0.45
CA ARG A 324 -17.06 -2.75 -0.50
C ARG A 324 -16.60 -1.31 -0.60
N PHE A 325 -15.39 -1.01 -0.17
CA PHE A 325 -14.79 0.32 -0.33
C PHE A 325 -13.62 0.32 -1.31
N SER A 326 -13.37 1.50 -1.89
CA SER A 326 -12.32 1.75 -2.87
C SER A 326 -11.64 3.10 -2.60
N TYR A 327 -10.32 3.09 -2.60
CA TYR A 327 -9.48 4.28 -2.45
C TYR A 327 -8.14 4.04 -3.12
N LYS A 328 -7.79 4.88 -4.11
CA LYS A 328 -6.55 4.73 -4.90
C LYS A 328 -6.34 3.27 -5.34
N GLY A 329 -5.16 2.70 -5.12
CA GLY A 329 -4.85 1.27 -5.35
C GLY A 329 -4.99 0.37 -4.12
N ASN A 330 -5.58 0.85 -3.01
CA ASN A 330 -5.48 0.16 -1.72
C ASN A 330 -6.15 -1.23 -1.70
N LEU A 331 -5.40 -2.19 -1.16
CA LEU A 331 -5.87 -3.53 -0.84
C LEU A 331 -6.53 -3.56 0.55
N GLY A 332 -7.24 -4.66 0.86
CA GLY A 332 -7.75 -4.91 2.21
C GLY A 332 -8.88 -4.01 2.73
N LEU A 333 -9.35 -3.02 1.97
CA LEU A 333 -10.45 -2.16 2.44
C LEU A 333 -11.71 -2.95 2.85
N PRO A 334 -12.46 -2.48 3.86
CA PRO A 334 -13.58 -3.23 4.43
C PRO A 334 -14.59 -3.72 3.39
N ARG A 335 -15.09 -4.93 3.60
CA ARG A 335 -16.17 -5.56 2.83
C ARG A 335 -17.16 -6.18 3.79
N LYS A 336 -18.44 -6.11 3.45
CA LYS A 336 -19.49 -6.83 4.18
C LYS A 336 -20.58 -7.33 3.25
N PHE A 337 -21.05 -8.54 3.54
CA PHE A 337 -22.31 -9.06 3.02
C PHE A 337 -23.42 -8.70 4.01
N CYS A 338 -24.41 -7.96 3.53
CA CYS A 338 -25.51 -7.41 4.31
C CYS A 338 -26.80 -8.10 3.90
N LYS A 339 -27.58 -8.57 4.87
CA LYS A 339 -28.85 -9.26 4.64
C LYS A 339 -29.97 -8.30 4.23
N SER A 340 -29.81 -7.01 4.49
CA SER A 340 -30.79 -5.97 4.18
C SER A 340 -30.14 -4.65 3.79
N LYS A 341 -30.92 -3.77 3.16
CA LYS A 341 -30.53 -2.37 2.88
C LYS A 341 -30.17 -1.62 4.16
N GLN A 342 -30.93 -1.83 5.24
CA GLN A 342 -30.68 -1.18 6.52
C GLN A 342 -29.34 -1.59 7.12
N GLU A 343 -28.97 -2.87 7.00
CA GLU A 343 -27.65 -3.34 7.44
C GLU A 343 -26.53 -2.75 6.57
N ALA A 344 -26.73 -2.66 5.26
CA ALA A 344 -25.78 -2.04 4.33
C ALA A 344 -25.58 -0.55 4.67
N ILE A 345 -26.66 0.20 4.85
CA ILE A 345 -26.61 1.62 5.25
C ILE A 345 -25.88 1.79 6.58
N GLY A 346 -26.20 0.96 7.59
CA GLY A 346 -25.52 1.00 8.89
C GLY A 346 -24.01 0.72 8.78
N PHE A 347 -23.62 -0.23 7.92
CA PHE A 347 -22.22 -0.52 7.64
C PHE A 347 -21.51 0.65 6.94
N ILE A 348 -22.17 1.28 5.96
CA ILE A 348 -21.63 2.44 5.24
C ILE A 348 -21.46 3.62 6.18
N LYS A 349 -22.49 3.99 6.94
CA LYS A 349 -22.47 5.11 7.91
C LYS A 349 -21.28 5.04 8.87
N ARG A 350 -20.98 3.84 9.36
CA ARG A 350 -19.89 3.63 10.32
C ARG A 350 -18.52 3.89 9.70
N LEU A 351 -18.33 3.57 8.43
CA LEU A 351 -17.02 3.61 7.75
C LEU A 351 -16.86 4.80 6.80
N TRP A 352 -17.93 5.56 6.56
CA TRP A 352 -17.91 6.69 5.64
C TRP A 352 -17.07 7.83 6.20
N ASN A 353 -16.03 8.20 5.45
CA ASN A 353 -15.05 9.21 5.85
C ASN A 353 -14.88 10.34 4.83
N GLY A 354 -15.71 10.37 3.78
CA GLY A 354 -15.64 11.35 2.69
C GLY A 354 -14.39 11.25 1.80
N LYS A 355 -13.53 10.24 2.01
CA LYS A 355 -12.31 10.00 1.22
C LYS A 355 -12.41 8.76 0.35
N TRP A 356 -13.14 7.75 0.80
CA TRP A 356 -13.32 6.49 0.08
C TRP A 356 -14.58 6.55 -0.77
N SER A 357 -14.54 5.89 -1.92
CA SER A 357 -15.78 5.57 -2.62
C SER A 357 -16.32 4.23 -2.09
N CYS A 358 -17.64 4.06 -2.20
CA CYS A 358 -18.33 2.85 -1.80
C CYS A 358 -18.94 2.17 -3.02
N ILE A 359 -18.75 0.86 -3.11
CA ILE A 359 -19.27 -0.03 -4.13
C ILE A 359 -20.36 -0.85 -3.46
N VAL A 360 -21.57 -0.74 -3.98
CA VAL A 360 -22.71 -1.54 -3.53
C VAL A 360 -23.25 -2.31 -4.70
N HIS A 361 -23.39 -3.62 -4.55
CA HIS A 361 -24.05 -4.44 -5.55
C HIS A 361 -24.96 -5.48 -4.93
N THR A 362 -25.97 -5.95 -5.68
CA THR A 362 -26.79 -7.08 -5.25
C THR A 362 -25.94 -8.33 -5.07
N TYR A 363 -26.30 -9.16 -4.09
CA TYR A 363 -25.60 -10.41 -3.85
C TYR A 363 -25.72 -11.35 -5.07
N MET A 364 -24.64 -12.08 -5.35
CA MET A 364 -24.56 -13.15 -6.35
C MET A 364 -24.10 -14.43 -5.67
N THR A 365 -24.71 -15.56 -6.05
CA THR A 365 -24.18 -16.88 -5.68
C THR A 365 -22.95 -17.12 -6.54
N ILE A 366 -21.86 -17.56 -5.93
CA ILE A 366 -20.60 -17.79 -6.63
C ILE A 366 -20.36 -19.29 -6.71
N THR A 367 -20.29 -19.81 -7.94
CA THR A 367 -20.02 -21.22 -8.21
C THR A 367 -18.55 -21.47 -8.47
N ASN A 368 -17.87 -20.55 -9.15
CA ASN A 368 -16.45 -20.60 -9.43
C ASN A 368 -15.81 -19.21 -9.31
N SER A 369 -14.56 -19.15 -8.86
CA SER A 369 -13.74 -17.94 -8.79
C SER A 369 -12.52 -18.08 -9.67
N PHE A 370 -12.16 -16.98 -10.32
CA PHE A 370 -11.06 -16.91 -11.25
C PHE A 370 -10.14 -15.72 -10.97
N GLU A 371 -8.87 -15.92 -11.26
CA GLU A 371 -7.87 -14.85 -11.37
C GLU A 371 -7.19 -15.00 -12.74
N LEU A 372 -7.22 -13.96 -13.56
CA LEU A 372 -6.58 -13.90 -14.86
C LEU A 372 -5.39 -12.94 -14.78
N TRP A 373 -4.19 -13.42 -15.06
CA TRP A 373 -3.00 -12.60 -15.32
C TRP A 373 -2.78 -12.56 -16.82
N ILE A 374 -2.67 -11.38 -17.41
CA ILE A 374 -2.56 -11.20 -18.85
C ILE A 374 -1.55 -10.12 -19.18
N ASP A 375 -0.78 -10.35 -20.24
CA ASP A 375 0.02 -9.35 -20.93
C ASP A 375 -0.30 -9.31 -22.43
N ASP A 376 0.58 -8.69 -23.22
CA ASP A 376 0.38 -8.50 -24.66
C ASP A 376 0.23 -9.83 -25.42
N ASN A 377 0.89 -10.89 -24.97
CA ASN A 377 1.01 -12.16 -25.70
C ASN A 377 0.48 -13.35 -24.89
N ASP A 378 0.72 -13.36 -23.59
CA ASP A 378 0.53 -14.52 -22.73
C ASP A 378 -0.60 -14.29 -21.71
N TYR A 379 -1.12 -15.39 -21.15
CA TYR A 379 -2.02 -15.31 -20.00
C TYR A 379 -1.97 -16.55 -19.10
N ILE A 380 -2.27 -16.34 -17.82
CA ILE A 380 -2.53 -17.37 -16.83
C ILE A 380 -3.94 -17.18 -16.30
N LEU A 381 -4.75 -18.23 -16.33
CA LEU A 381 -6.05 -18.29 -15.69
C LEU A 381 -5.99 -19.32 -14.55
N GLU A 382 -6.11 -18.83 -13.30
CA GLU A 382 -6.24 -19.67 -12.12
C GLU A 382 -7.71 -19.79 -11.71
N HIS A 383 -8.11 -20.98 -11.28
CA HIS A 383 -9.48 -21.32 -10.90
C HIS A 383 -9.56 -21.99 -9.53
N LEU A 384 -10.57 -21.60 -8.75
CA LEU A 384 -11.03 -22.29 -7.55
C LEU A 384 -12.56 -22.38 -7.55
N PRO A 385 -13.15 -23.52 -7.15
CA PRO A 385 -14.60 -23.61 -6.99
C PRO A 385 -15.06 -22.78 -5.78
N GLY A 386 -16.27 -22.23 -5.89
CA GLY A 386 -16.87 -21.35 -4.90
C GLY A 386 -16.13 -20.02 -4.77
N LEU A 387 -16.17 -19.44 -3.57
CA LEU A 387 -15.38 -18.24 -3.24
C LEU A 387 -13.89 -18.58 -3.21
N TRP A 388 -13.05 -17.68 -3.72
CA TRP A 388 -11.59 -17.79 -3.64
C TRP A 388 -11.07 -18.04 -2.21
N GLU A 389 -11.78 -17.53 -1.21
CA GLU A 389 -11.45 -17.68 0.21
C GLU A 389 -11.85 -19.04 0.82
N SER A 390 -12.55 -19.90 0.08
CA SER A 390 -13.07 -21.16 0.61
C SER A 390 -11.98 -22.21 0.83
N ASP A 391 -10.98 -22.24 -0.04
CA ASP A 391 -9.87 -23.19 0.01
C ASP A 391 -8.57 -22.52 -0.43
N SER A 392 -7.95 -21.79 0.49
CA SER A 392 -6.64 -21.15 0.27
C SER A 392 -5.45 -22.12 0.37
N LYS A 393 -5.70 -23.38 0.75
CA LYS A 393 -4.67 -24.39 1.03
C LYS A 393 -4.41 -25.30 -0.16
N SER A 394 -5.43 -25.56 -0.96
CA SER A 394 -5.27 -26.37 -2.16
C SER A 394 -4.75 -25.52 -3.32
N PRO A 395 -3.85 -26.07 -4.13
CA PRO A 395 -3.29 -25.35 -5.27
C PRO A 395 -4.39 -25.19 -6.34
N PRO A 396 -4.58 -24.01 -6.99
CA PRO A 396 -5.71 -23.80 -7.90
C PRO A 396 -5.54 -24.57 -9.20
N ASP A 397 -6.64 -24.79 -9.92
CA ASP A 397 -6.53 -25.28 -11.30
C ASP A 397 -5.95 -24.15 -12.17
N CYS A 398 -5.19 -24.51 -13.20
CA CYS A 398 -4.43 -23.53 -13.97
C CYS A 398 -4.50 -23.82 -15.46
N ILE A 399 -4.80 -22.78 -16.21
CA ILE A 399 -4.65 -22.74 -17.65
C ILE A 399 -3.59 -21.68 -17.94
N HIS A 400 -2.58 -22.03 -18.70
CA HIS A 400 -1.48 -21.15 -19.05
C HIS A 400 -1.25 -21.22 -20.55
N ASP A 401 -1.32 -20.07 -21.21
CA ASP A 401 -0.99 -19.90 -22.62
C ASP A 401 0.25 -19.02 -22.69
N PHE A 402 1.35 -19.60 -23.15
CA PHE A 402 2.66 -18.94 -23.19
C PHE A 402 3.35 -19.25 -24.52
N ASN A 403 3.74 -18.22 -25.27
CA ASN A 403 4.28 -18.37 -26.63
C ASN A 403 3.38 -19.25 -27.53
N ASP A 404 2.07 -19.05 -27.46
CA ASP A 404 1.05 -19.83 -28.18
C ASP A 404 1.00 -21.34 -27.80
N GLU A 405 1.61 -21.73 -26.68
CA GLU A 405 1.54 -23.09 -26.12
C GLU A 405 0.58 -23.15 -24.93
N LEU A 406 -0.60 -23.75 -25.16
CA LEU A 406 -1.60 -23.96 -24.12
C LEU A 406 -1.25 -25.18 -23.23
N SER A 407 -1.10 -24.93 -21.94
CA SER A 407 -0.92 -25.93 -20.89
C SER A 407 -2.04 -25.86 -19.86
N ILE A 408 -2.53 -27.01 -19.41
CA ILE A 408 -3.61 -27.11 -18.42
C ILE A 408 -3.19 -28.06 -17.30
N SER A 409 -3.19 -27.56 -16.07
CA SER A 409 -2.84 -28.27 -14.84
C SER A 409 -4.03 -28.28 -13.90
N LEU A 410 -4.59 -29.47 -13.65
CA LEU A 410 -5.81 -29.64 -12.86
C LEU A 410 -5.48 -30.37 -11.55
N SER A 411 -6.01 -29.91 -10.42
CA SER A 411 -5.85 -30.63 -9.16
C SER A 411 -6.57 -31.97 -9.22
N LYS A 412 -5.91 -33.04 -8.76
CA LYS A 412 -6.52 -34.38 -8.61
C LYS A 412 -7.29 -34.56 -7.31
N SER A 413 -7.23 -33.58 -6.41
CA SER A 413 -7.86 -33.63 -5.08
C SER A 413 -9.22 -32.95 -5.07
N SER A 414 -10.16 -33.51 -4.31
CA SER A 414 -11.41 -32.81 -3.96
C SER A 414 -11.13 -31.57 -3.13
N ARG A 415 -11.99 -30.56 -3.23
CA ARG A 415 -11.85 -29.28 -2.52
C ARG A 415 -13.06 -29.03 -1.63
N ASP A 416 -12.81 -28.55 -0.42
CA ASP A 416 -13.89 -28.14 0.48
C ASP A 416 -14.21 -26.66 0.24
N ILE A 417 -15.40 -26.37 -0.28
CA ILE A 417 -15.84 -24.99 -0.48
C ILE A 417 -16.74 -24.51 0.65
N ILE A 418 -16.79 -23.20 0.86
CA ILE A 418 -17.77 -22.54 1.70
C ILE A 418 -18.96 -22.20 0.80
N ASP A 419 -20.05 -22.95 0.96
CA ASP A 419 -21.31 -22.57 0.37
C ASP A 419 -21.94 -21.46 1.20
N GLU A 420 -21.97 -20.24 0.65
CA GLU A 420 -22.71 -19.10 1.20
C GLU A 420 -24.13 -19.09 0.61
N SER A 421 -24.93 -20.06 1.07
CA SER A 421 -26.36 -20.13 0.79
C SER A 421 -27.13 -18.95 1.42
N VAL A 422 -28.35 -18.70 0.91
CA VAL A 422 -29.24 -17.59 1.29
C VAL A 422 -29.24 -17.32 2.80
N GLY A 423 -28.84 -16.12 3.21
CA GLY A 423 -28.81 -15.69 4.61
C GLY A 423 -27.48 -15.86 5.34
N GLY A 424 -26.40 -16.24 4.64
CA GLY A 424 -25.04 -16.33 5.20
C GLY A 424 -24.78 -17.61 6.01
N ILE A 425 -25.57 -18.65 5.78
CA ILE A 425 -25.30 -19.98 6.34
C ILE A 425 -24.11 -20.56 5.57
N ARG A 426 -23.01 -20.80 6.29
CA ARG A 426 -21.79 -21.39 5.77
C ARG A 426 -21.81 -22.88 6.00
N SER A 427 -21.96 -23.65 4.94
CA SER A 427 -21.73 -25.10 4.99
C SER A 427 -20.47 -25.46 4.21
N LYS A 428 -19.71 -26.45 4.69
CA LYS A 428 -18.59 -27.00 3.94
C LYS A 428 -19.11 -28.07 3.01
N ILE A 429 -18.92 -27.87 1.71
CA ILE A 429 -19.29 -28.85 0.68
C ILE A 429 -18.02 -29.31 0.00
N SER A 430 -17.82 -30.62 -0.07
CA SER A 430 -16.68 -31.19 -0.81
C SER A 430 -17.05 -31.34 -2.28
N ILE A 431 -16.28 -30.69 -3.15
CA ILE A 431 -16.45 -30.70 -4.61
C ILE A 431 -15.36 -31.58 -5.23
N PRO A 432 -15.72 -32.48 -6.17
CA PRO A 432 -14.73 -33.32 -6.84
C PRO A 432 -13.79 -32.51 -7.75
N PRO A 433 -12.63 -33.07 -8.12
CA PRO A 433 -11.75 -32.51 -9.15
C PRO A 433 -12.49 -32.12 -10.42
N ILE A 434 -12.12 -30.98 -11.01
CA ILE A 434 -12.68 -30.56 -12.29
C ILE A 434 -12.15 -31.44 -13.42
N ARG A 435 -12.93 -31.55 -14.49
CA ARG A 435 -12.54 -32.34 -15.67
C ARG A 435 -11.89 -31.47 -16.72
N ARG A 436 -11.10 -32.10 -17.60
CA ARG A 436 -10.41 -31.41 -18.70
C ARG A 436 -11.39 -30.70 -19.64
N GLU A 437 -12.55 -31.30 -19.91
CA GLU A 437 -13.57 -30.71 -20.78
C GLU A 437 -14.11 -29.39 -20.23
N THR A 438 -14.20 -29.26 -18.90
CA THR A 438 -14.59 -28.01 -18.22
C THR A 438 -13.54 -26.93 -18.45
N ALA A 439 -12.26 -27.25 -18.23
CA ALA A 439 -11.16 -26.32 -18.46
C ALA A 439 -11.07 -25.87 -19.94
N ASP A 440 -11.24 -26.81 -20.88
CA ASP A 440 -11.27 -26.50 -22.32
C ASP A 440 -12.46 -25.58 -22.69
N SER A 441 -13.60 -25.69 -21.99
CA SER A 441 -14.73 -24.77 -22.15
C SER A 441 -14.37 -23.36 -21.69
N TRP A 442 -13.69 -23.22 -20.56
CA TRP A 442 -13.25 -21.91 -20.06
C TRP A 442 -12.23 -21.23 -20.97
N VAL A 443 -11.33 -21.97 -21.62
CA VAL A 443 -10.42 -21.44 -22.64
C VAL A 443 -11.21 -20.74 -23.76
N LYS A 444 -12.30 -21.37 -24.24
CA LYS A 444 -13.16 -20.78 -25.27
C LYS A 444 -13.93 -19.58 -24.76
N GLN A 445 -14.38 -19.64 -23.50
CA GLN A 445 -15.18 -18.59 -22.87
C GLN A 445 -14.36 -17.33 -22.55
N ILE A 446 -13.07 -17.47 -22.16
CA ILE A 446 -12.20 -16.33 -21.85
C ILE A 446 -11.67 -15.61 -23.11
N ALA A 447 -11.51 -16.33 -24.23
CA ALA A 447 -10.96 -15.79 -25.48
C ALA A 447 -11.51 -14.40 -25.90
N PRO A 448 -12.83 -14.14 -25.96
CA PRO A 448 -13.34 -12.80 -26.30
C PRO A 448 -12.94 -11.72 -25.29
N TYR A 449 -12.79 -12.06 -24.01
CA TYR A 449 -12.31 -11.12 -22.99
C TYR A 449 -10.83 -10.82 -23.19
N LEU A 450 -9.99 -11.81 -23.51
CA LEU A 450 -8.55 -11.59 -23.77
C LEU A 450 -8.33 -10.56 -24.88
N VAL A 451 -9.04 -10.71 -26.00
CA VAL A 451 -8.97 -9.79 -27.14
C VAL A 451 -9.36 -8.38 -26.72
N LYS A 452 -10.47 -8.24 -26.00
CA LYS A 452 -10.96 -6.93 -25.55
C LYS A 452 -10.06 -6.31 -24.49
N ILE A 453 -9.51 -7.09 -23.55
CA ILE A 453 -8.55 -6.61 -22.56
C ILE A 453 -7.29 -6.07 -23.24
N ARG A 454 -6.70 -6.82 -24.18
CA ARG A 454 -5.51 -6.38 -24.92
C ARG A 454 -5.76 -5.15 -25.76
N SER A 455 -6.95 -5.02 -26.33
CA SER A 455 -7.38 -3.82 -27.05
C SER A 455 -7.49 -2.62 -26.11
N ASP A 456 -8.28 -2.76 -25.05
CA ASP A 456 -8.65 -1.63 -24.20
C ASP A 456 -7.45 -1.21 -23.33
N PHE A 457 -6.73 -2.16 -22.74
CA PHE A 457 -5.66 -1.91 -21.75
C PHE A 457 -4.24 -2.03 -22.31
N LYS A 458 -4.04 -1.95 -23.63
CA LYS A 458 -2.73 -2.14 -24.28
C LYS A 458 -1.55 -1.43 -23.59
N GLU A 459 -1.74 -0.19 -23.16
CA GLU A 459 -0.69 0.62 -22.52
C GLU A 459 -0.55 0.40 -21.01
N SER A 460 -1.42 -0.42 -20.43
CA SER A 460 -1.50 -0.70 -18.99
C SER A 460 -1.17 -2.16 -18.65
N LEU A 461 -1.04 -3.03 -19.66
CA LEU A 461 -0.58 -4.39 -19.47
C LEU A 461 0.87 -4.39 -18.93
N PRO A 462 1.23 -5.39 -18.09
CA PRO A 462 0.42 -6.54 -17.65
C PRO A 462 -0.59 -6.20 -16.54
N LEU A 463 -1.72 -6.93 -16.54
CA LEU A 463 -2.80 -6.76 -15.56
C LEU A 463 -3.25 -8.08 -14.97
N ASN A 464 -3.82 -8.01 -13.76
CA ASN A 464 -4.54 -9.10 -13.12
C ASN A 464 -6.02 -8.74 -12.94
N PHE A 465 -6.92 -9.64 -13.34
CA PHE A 465 -8.36 -9.51 -13.24
C PHE A 465 -8.92 -10.60 -12.33
N HIS A 466 -9.73 -10.18 -11.35
CA HIS A 466 -10.51 -11.11 -10.54
C HIS A 466 -11.96 -11.11 -11.01
N PHE A 467 -12.51 -12.29 -11.25
CA PHE A 467 -13.90 -12.47 -11.66
C PHE A 467 -14.45 -13.79 -11.12
N VAL A 468 -15.78 -13.90 -11.15
CA VAL A 468 -16.50 -15.07 -10.61
C VAL A 468 -17.55 -15.52 -11.61
N GLU A 469 -17.86 -16.81 -11.59
CA GLU A 469 -19.01 -17.38 -12.26
C GLU A 469 -20.15 -17.53 -11.26
N ASP A 470 -21.36 -17.17 -11.68
CA ASP A 470 -22.58 -17.35 -10.89
C ASP A 470 -23.29 -18.68 -11.17
N GLU A 471 -24.45 -18.88 -10.54
CA GLU A 471 -25.25 -20.10 -10.70
C GLU A 471 -25.85 -20.28 -12.11
N ASP A 472 -25.92 -19.20 -12.90
CA ASP A 472 -26.39 -19.20 -14.28
C ASP A 472 -25.23 -19.39 -15.28
N GLY A 473 -24.00 -19.61 -14.80
CA GLY A 473 -22.80 -19.78 -15.62
C GLY A 473 -22.28 -18.45 -16.19
N LYS A 474 -22.69 -17.31 -15.61
CA LYS A 474 -22.30 -15.99 -16.12
C LYS A 474 -21.08 -15.45 -15.38
N TRP A 475 -20.13 -14.91 -16.15
CA TRP A 475 -18.90 -14.34 -15.62
C TRP A 475 -19.07 -12.88 -15.25
N ASN A 476 -18.72 -12.56 -14.00
CA ASN A 476 -18.85 -11.26 -13.38
C ASN A 476 -17.48 -10.78 -12.90
N PHE A 477 -16.93 -9.76 -13.56
CA PHE A 477 -15.65 -9.16 -13.22
C PHE A 477 -15.78 -8.22 -12.04
N LEU A 478 -14.87 -8.37 -11.07
CA LEU A 478 -14.95 -7.72 -9.76
C LEU A 478 -13.77 -6.80 -9.47
N ASN A 479 -12.60 -7.05 -10.08
CA ASN A 479 -11.41 -6.25 -9.82
C ASN A 479 -10.40 -6.24 -10.97
N ILE A 480 -9.58 -5.18 -11.02
CA ILE A 480 -8.37 -5.07 -11.86
C ILE A 480 -7.21 -4.68 -10.93
N ARG A 481 -6.02 -5.20 -11.21
CA ARG A 481 -4.77 -4.85 -10.54
C ARG A 481 -3.65 -4.73 -11.56
N ILE A 482 -2.69 -3.85 -11.29
CA ILE A 482 -1.42 -3.84 -12.03
C ILE A 482 -0.65 -5.11 -11.67
N ALA A 483 -0.04 -5.74 -12.67
CA ALA A 483 0.77 -6.93 -12.47
C ALA A 483 2.17 -6.77 -13.09
N GLY A 484 3.09 -7.64 -12.67
CA GLY A 484 4.39 -7.80 -13.33
C GLY A 484 4.26 -8.58 -14.64
N GLU A 485 5.38 -8.76 -15.35
CA GLU A 485 5.45 -9.60 -16.55
C GLU A 485 5.18 -11.07 -16.22
N ILE A 486 4.54 -11.77 -17.15
CA ILE A 486 4.33 -13.22 -17.05
C ILE A 486 5.66 -13.89 -17.38
N GLU A 487 6.31 -14.48 -16.38
CA GLU A 487 7.51 -15.28 -16.60
C GLU A 487 7.14 -16.71 -16.97
N ASN A 488 7.91 -17.34 -17.86
CA ASN A 488 7.76 -18.77 -18.13
C ASN A 488 7.97 -19.60 -16.85
N PHE A 489 6.95 -20.38 -16.48
CA PHE A 489 6.97 -21.30 -15.34
C PHE A 489 7.52 -22.69 -15.68
N SER A 490 8.00 -22.94 -16.91
CA SER A 490 8.45 -24.26 -17.34
C SER A 490 9.73 -24.73 -16.64
N GLY A 491 9.60 -25.78 -15.81
CA GLY A 491 10.44 -26.98 -15.92
C GLY A 491 11.90 -26.96 -15.46
N GLY A 492 12.26 -26.17 -14.45
CA GLY A 492 13.56 -26.33 -13.78
C GLY A 492 13.55 -27.46 -12.74
N VAL A 493 14.58 -28.30 -12.70
CA VAL A 493 14.81 -29.19 -11.55
C VAL A 493 15.40 -28.34 -10.43
N TYR A 494 14.54 -27.85 -9.54
CA TYR A 494 14.95 -27.09 -8.38
C TYR A 494 15.07 -28.00 -7.16
N SER A 495 16.18 -27.88 -6.42
CA SER A 495 16.22 -28.36 -5.04
C SER A 495 15.38 -27.41 -4.20
N LEU A 496 14.32 -27.92 -3.57
CA LEU A 496 13.35 -27.14 -2.80
C LEU A 496 13.39 -27.53 -1.32
N PHE A 497 13.42 -26.53 -0.45
CA PHE A 497 13.26 -26.67 0.99
C PHE A 497 11.89 -26.11 1.41
N SER A 498 11.02 -26.97 1.93
CA SER A 498 9.67 -26.60 2.34
C SER A 498 9.65 -25.79 3.64
N ILE A 499 8.95 -24.66 3.62
CA ILE A 499 8.66 -23.81 4.76
C ILE A 499 7.17 -23.90 5.06
N ASN A 500 6.83 -24.60 6.14
CA ASN A 500 5.44 -24.71 6.62
C ASN A 500 5.18 -23.78 7.81
N THR A 501 6.24 -23.37 8.51
CA THR A 501 6.21 -22.46 9.65
C THR A 501 7.46 -21.57 9.65
N TYR A 502 7.43 -20.45 10.39
CA TYR A 502 8.62 -19.58 10.52
C TYR A 502 9.82 -20.29 11.15
N ASP A 503 9.61 -21.32 11.97
CA ASP A 503 10.71 -22.06 12.59
C ASP A 503 11.49 -22.92 11.58
N ASP A 504 10.90 -23.26 10.45
CA ASP A 504 11.57 -24.05 9.41
C ASP A 504 12.72 -23.27 8.76
N PHE A 505 12.69 -21.93 8.78
CA PHE A 505 13.80 -21.10 8.32
C PHE A 505 15.11 -21.35 9.08
N LYS A 506 15.04 -21.79 10.35
CA LYS A 506 16.24 -22.12 11.15
C LYS A 506 16.95 -23.37 10.65
N LYS A 507 16.22 -24.25 9.94
CA LYS A 507 16.73 -25.51 9.40
C LYS A 507 17.19 -25.37 7.94
N TRP A 508 16.84 -24.26 7.29
CA TRP A 508 17.21 -24.01 5.90
C TRP A 508 18.71 -23.75 5.75
N ASN A 509 19.35 -24.50 4.86
CA ASN A 509 20.80 -24.48 4.62
C ASN A 509 21.28 -23.28 3.77
N ARG A 510 20.37 -22.39 3.34
CA ARG A 510 20.62 -21.24 2.45
C ARG A 510 21.16 -21.58 1.06
N LYS A 511 21.06 -22.84 0.63
CA LYS A 511 21.47 -23.31 -0.71
C LYS A 511 20.28 -23.75 -1.55
N ASP A 512 19.29 -24.38 -0.94
CA ASP A 512 18.08 -24.81 -1.63
C ASP A 512 17.13 -23.62 -1.87
N ASN A 513 16.37 -23.65 -2.96
CA ASN A 513 15.29 -22.69 -3.17
C ASN A 513 14.16 -22.97 -2.16
N LEU A 514 13.38 -21.95 -1.83
CA LEU A 514 12.37 -22.06 -0.79
C LEU A 514 11.01 -22.36 -1.38
N LEU A 515 10.33 -23.36 -0.83
CA LEU A 515 8.92 -23.65 -1.12
C LEU A 515 8.05 -23.21 0.05
N ILE A 516 7.35 -22.10 -0.11
CA ILE A 516 6.47 -21.52 0.90
C ILE A 516 5.11 -22.22 0.84
N ARG A 517 4.78 -22.94 1.92
CA ARG A 517 3.48 -23.59 2.15
C ARG A 517 2.65 -22.92 3.24
N MET A 518 3.18 -21.83 3.80
CA MET A 518 2.48 -21.03 4.80
C MET A 518 1.32 -20.28 4.13
N THR A 519 0.10 -20.73 4.38
CA THR A 519 -1.13 -20.03 3.98
C THR A 519 -1.71 -19.32 5.20
N PRO A 520 -1.39 -18.03 5.42
CA PRO A 520 -2.00 -17.26 6.50
C PRO A 520 -3.53 -17.23 6.35
N ASP A 521 -4.23 -17.08 7.47
CA ASP A 521 -5.66 -16.78 7.46
C ASP A 521 -5.90 -15.40 6.83
N ARG A 522 -7.13 -15.16 6.36
CA ARG A 522 -7.48 -13.88 5.73
C ARG A 522 -7.37 -12.73 6.73
N GLY A 523 -6.66 -11.68 6.35
CA GLY A 523 -6.31 -10.54 7.21
C GLY A 523 -4.94 -10.70 7.88
N ASP A 524 -4.40 -11.93 7.91
CA ASP A 524 -3.10 -12.24 8.48
C ASP A 524 -1.99 -12.36 7.43
N GLU A 525 -2.27 -12.08 6.14
CA GLU A 525 -1.30 -12.21 5.05
C GLU A 525 -0.07 -11.32 5.25
N ILE A 526 -0.23 -10.19 5.94
CA ILE A 526 0.85 -9.30 6.35
C ILE A 526 1.88 -10.02 7.25
N ASN A 527 1.51 -11.11 7.93
CA ASN A 527 2.48 -11.91 8.67
C ASN A 527 3.57 -12.46 7.75
N LEU A 528 3.29 -12.67 6.45
CA LEU A 528 4.31 -13.06 5.46
C LEU A 528 5.45 -12.04 5.34
N SER A 529 5.25 -10.77 5.77
CA SER A 529 6.35 -9.79 5.90
C SER A 529 7.47 -10.29 6.83
N LYS A 530 7.17 -11.14 7.82
CA LYS A 530 8.15 -11.75 8.72
C LYS A 530 9.19 -12.59 7.96
N ILE A 531 8.89 -13.04 6.74
CA ILE A 531 9.86 -13.74 5.87
C ILE A 531 11.09 -12.87 5.60
N LYS A 532 10.96 -11.53 5.54
CA LYS A 532 12.09 -10.59 5.37
C LYS A 532 13.18 -10.73 6.42
N LYS A 533 12.85 -11.24 7.62
CA LYS A 533 13.83 -11.50 8.68
C LYS A 533 14.74 -12.69 8.38
N TYR A 534 14.30 -13.59 7.51
CA TYR A 534 14.95 -14.87 7.24
C TYR A 534 15.51 -14.95 5.82
N VAL A 535 14.87 -14.27 4.86
CA VAL A 535 15.16 -14.37 3.44
C VAL A 535 15.40 -12.96 2.86
N PRO A 536 16.51 -12.73 2.12
CA PRO A 536 16.75 -11.46 1.45
C PRO A 536 15.67 -11.14 0.41
N VAL A 537 15.30 -9.86 0.29
CA VAL A 537 14.43 -9.36 -0.78
C VAL A 537 15.06 -9.67 -2.15
N GLY A 538 14.22 -9.95 -3.16
CA GLY A 538 14.67 -10.40 -4.49
C GLY A 538 14.90 -11.90 -4.61
N THR A 539 14.89 -12.65 -3.50
CA THR A 539 15.01 -14.11 -3.52
C THR A 539 13.84 -14.74 -4.30
N LEU A 540 14.14 -15.81 -5.05
CA LEU A 540 13.14 -16.64 -5.70
C LEU A 540 12.46 -17.56 -4.67
N LEU A 541 11.16 -17.38 -4.52
CA LEU A 541 10.28 -18.17 -3.69
C LEU A 541 9.34 -18.99 -4.57
N PHE A 542 9.21 -20.27 -4.26
CA PHE A 542 8.20 -21.15 -4.83
C PHE A 542 6.98 -21.17 -3.92
N VAL A 543 5.78 -21.21 -4.50
CA VAL A 543 4.51 -21.30 -3.76
C VAL A 543 3.66 -22.44 -4.30
N GLU A 544 3.01 -23.18 -3.41
CA GLU A 544 2.03 -24.21 -3.79
C GLU A 544 0.62 -23.63 -3.97
N PHE A 545 0.28 -22.60 -3.20
CA PHE A 545 -0.94 -21.84 -3.44
C PHE A 545 -0.85 -21.06 -4.77
N GLY A 546 -1.99 -20.60 -5.27
CA GLY A 546 -2.07 -19.91 -6.56
C GLY A 546 -1.07 -18.77 -6.70
N VAL A 547 -0.41 -18.67 -7.86
CA VAL A 547 0.51 -17.56 -8.12
C VAL A 547 -0.23 -16.23 -8.14
N LEU A 548 -1.55 -16.24 -8.31
CA LEU A 548 -2.42 -15.06 -8.26
C LEU A 548 -3.16 -14.92 -6.93
N SER A 549 -2.91 -15.82 -5.98
CA SER A 549 -3.48 -15.72 -4.63
C SER A 549 -2.94 -14.49 -3.88
N HIS A 550 -3.73 -13.99 -2.92
CA HIS A 550 -3.34 -12.84 -2.12
C HIS A 550 -2.00 -13.04 -1.37
N PRO A 551 -1.70 -14.21 -0.77
CA PRO A 551 -0.36 -14.51 -0.25
C PRO A 551 0.78 -14.36 -1.27
N ALA A 552 0.61 -14.85 -2.50
CA ALA A 552 1.61 -14.74 -3.56
C ALA A 552 1.82 -13.28 -3.99
N MET A 553 0.73 -12.51 -4.04
CA MET A 553 0.78 -11.09 -4.33
C MET A 553 1.54 -10.31 -3.24
N VAL A 554 1.23 -10.55 -1.97
CA VAL A 554 1.93 -9.91 -0.84
C VAL A 554 3.43 -10.21 -0.90
N LEU A 555 3.83 -11.45 -1.22
CA LEU A 555 5.24 -11.79 -1.40
C LEU A 555 5.89 -10.97 -2.53
N ARG A 556 5.21 -10.73 -3.66
CA ARG A 556 5.73 -9.88 -4.73
C ARG A 556 5.82 -8.42 -4.31
N GLU A 557 4.83 -7.89 -3.60
CA GLU A 557 4.85 -6.52 -3.05
C GLU A 557 5.98 -6.32 -2.03
N LEU A 558 6.35 -7.37 -1.30
CA LEU A 558 7.52 -7.39 -0.42
C LEU A 558 8.86 -7.46 -1.18
N GLY A 559 8.83 -7.56 -2.52
CA GLY A 559 9.97 -7.55 -3.42
C GLY A 559 10.57 -8.93 -3.71
N TYR A 560 9.86 -10.03 -3.44
CA TYR A 560 10.32 -11.38 -3.81
C TYR A 560 9.93 -11.74 -5.25
N LYS A 561 10.75 -12.59 -5.88
CA LYS A 561 10.35 -13.27 -7.12
C LYS A 561 9.53 -14.49 -6.74
N VAL A 562 8.30 -14.60 -7.24
CA VAL A 562 7.39 -15.69 -6.85
C VAL A 562 7.10 -16.58 -8.05
N LYS A 563 7.44 -17.86 -7.96
CA LYS A 563 7.09 -18.88 -8.95
C LYS A 563 6.13 -19.89 -8.38
N ARG A 564 5.24 -20.39 -9.22
CA ARG A 564 4.38 -21.51 -8.86
C ARG A 564 5.19 -22.80 -8.80
N PHE A 565 4.96 -23.59 -7.76
CA PHE A 565 5.36 -24.99 -7.71
C PHE A 565 4.16 -25.87 -8.07
N ILE A 566 4.35 -26.74 -9.05
CA ILE A 566 3.37 -27.74 -9.45
C ILE A 566 3.84 -29.05 -8.84
N SER A 567 3.16 -29.53 -7.80
CA SER A 567 3.47 -30.83 -7.18
C SER A 567 3.07 -31.99 -8.10
N SER A 568 3.47 -33.21 -7.75
CA SER A 568 3.06 -34.45 -8.42
C SER A 568 1.55 -34.71 -8.38
N ASP A 569 0.79 -33.94 -7.59
CA ASP A 569 -0.65 -34.09 -7.39
C ASP A 569 -1.50 -33.39 -8.47
N PHE A 570 -0.83 -32.80 -9.46
CA PHE A 570 -1.41 -32.26 -10.70
C PHE A 570 -1.37 -33.27 -11.85
#